data_AF-A0A5P8W077-F1
#
_entry.id   AF-A0A5P8W077-F1
#
_cell.length_a   1.000
_cell.length_b   1.000
_cell.length_c   1.000
_cell.angle_alpha   90.00
_cell.angle_beta   90.00
_cell.angle_gamma   90.00
#
_symmetry.space_group_name_H-M   'P 1'
#
loop_
_entity.id
_entity.type
_entity.pdbx_description
1 polymer ?
#
loop_
_entity_poly.entity_id
_entity_poly.type
_entity_poly.pdbx_seq_one_letter_code
_entity_poly.pdbx_strand_id
1 'polypeptide(L)'
;MPRLTIPPNFIGTSGIDTLVAQESNTSVAIGIDILNSGVISTLSGNDSITGTATGTSQFGKAAGTGIGINNSGTLNAGDGSDTIAGTGTGGFSYKLKLITTGINGTGINNTGSLNAGSGGDTITGTGIGGSPNGSITNRNSANGIGISNSGSLNAGSGNDTITGIGNGGSNFSTSGGNAAKYRKDGTGIGISNSGSFDAGDGNDTISGAGTAGAGSKGSADDIIGESGTGTGISNSGSFNAENGNDTITGTGTGGFHKGDDFEADDGSTGIGISNNGSFDAGNGNDTITGIGTGGNGAIGGAYISVGFLGYSPKSGDGGTGIGISNSSSFDAGDGNDTITGTGTGGNGGGGTTGGVNGESGYGGTGIGISNSDKLNTGKGEDTLIGTGTAGTNGEYTIIPITFPIVIKNDTIPTAQSISPSSISSQNKNIEDPTIITRSSKSSIGTTTIGIQNIKKAIITTGENKDTIKGSAKSLQANTLAYGIFNDGIIDTGNDHDILTGQATTTIGGIAYGIYGQGIIKTGNGNDRVSATSKIDKVQQKVTIGGGIRFELGAGNDYFKGFGSAIVDGGKGFDTLDVRAFKRSEVSVSGVISGNSLNPANITFNNNGNLITLSTTGFENFIFADSSFSYTSLT
;
A
#
# COMPACT_ATOMS: atom_id res chain seq x y z
N MET A 1 25.55 -24.77 -18.44
CA MET A 1 26.10 -25.98 -17.76
C MET A 1 25.04 -26.54 -16.85
N PRO A 2 24.98 -27.87 -16.59
CA PRO A 2 24.21 -28.39 -15.44
C PRO A 2 24.64 -27.68 -14.15
N ARG A 3 23.83 -27.76 -13.09
CA ARG A 3 24.08 -27.16 -11.76
C ARG A 3 25.58 -27.11 -11.41
N LEU A 4 26.07 -25.93 -11.06
CA LEU A 4 27.42 -25.74 -10.51
C LEU A 4 27.33 -25.83 -8.98
N THR A 5 28.09 -26.73 -8.37
CA THR A 5 28.16 -26.86 -6.89
C THR A 5 29.59 -26.61 -6.42
N ILE A 6 29.76 -25.74 -5.43
CA ILE A 6 31.04 -25.32 -4.84
C ILE A 6 30.99 -25.71 -3.35
N PRO A 7 31.94 -26.49 -2.79
CA PRO A 7 33.29 -26.79 -3.28
C PRO A 7 33.43 -27.84 -4.42
N PRO A 8 34.59 -27.88 -5.13
CA PRO A 8 35.82 -27.14 -4.81
C PRO A 8 35.70 -25.62 -5.09
N ASN A 9 36.45 -24.82 -4.33
CA ASN A 9 36.44 -23.35 -4.43
C ASN A 9 36.75 -22.89 -5.86
N PHE A 10 36.14 -21.78 -6.26
CA PHE A 10 36.48 -21.05 -7.47
C PHE A 10 37.26 -19.79 -7.08
N ILE A 11 38.46 -19.63 -7.64
CA ILE A 11 39.27 -18.42 -7.54
C ILE A 11 39.54 -17.95 -8.96
N GLY A 12 39.10 -16.73 -9.25
CA GLY A 12 39.22 -16.05 -10.53
C GLY A 12 40.62 -15.50 -10.81
N THR A 13 40.68 -14.57 -11.74
CA THR A 13 41.88 -13.88 -12.20
C THR A 13 41.75 -12.38 -11.96
N SER A 14 42.78 -11.59 -12.27
CA SER A 14 42.68 -10.12 -12.20
C SER A 14 42.09 -9.51 -13.49
N GLY A 15 41.40 -10.31 -14.30
CA GLY A 15 40.73 -9.89 -15.52
C GLY A 15 39.32 -10.45 -15.52
N ILE A 16 38.55 -10.15 -16.58
CA ILE A 16 37.13 -10.51 -16.65
C ILE A 16 36.92 -12.02 -16.49
N ASP A 17 36.23 -12.39 -15.41
CA ASP A 17 35.73 -13.73 -15.15
C ASP A 17 34.24 -13.84 -15.45
N THR A 18 33.82 -15.04 -15.85
CA THR A 18 32.40 -15.31 -16.14
C THR A 18 32.01 -16.71 -15.71
N LEU A 19 31.09 -16.81 -14.74
CA LEU A 19 30.51 -18.04 -14.25
C LEU A 19 29.04 -18.10 -14.64
N VAL A 20 28.65 -19.12 -15.40
CA VAL A 20 27.25 -19.30 -15.81
C VAL A 20 26.82 -20.74 -15.58
N ALA A 21 25.78 -20.94 -14.78
CA ALA A 21 25.21 -22.26 -14.53
C ALA A 21 23.68 -22.25 -14.64
N GLN A 22 23.14 -23.37 -15.14
CA GLN A 22 21.72 -23.52 -15.39
C GLN A 22 21.24 -24.92 -15.02
N GLU A 23 20.22 -25.01 -14.18
CA GLU A 23 19.51 -26.27 -13.94
C GLU A 23 18.04 -26.14 -14.34
N SER A 24 17.48 -27.16 -14.99
CA SER A 24 16.11 -27.10 -15.45
C SER A 24 15.43 -28.44 -15.34
N ASN A 25 14.14 -28.41 -15.00
CA ASN A 25 13.26 -29.56 -14.89
C ASN A 25 13.66 -30.59 -13.82
N THR A 26 14.27 -30.14 -12.71
CA THR A 26 14.59 -30.96 -11.54
C THR A 26 13.83 -30.47 -10.30
N SER A 27 13.83 -31.24 -9.21
CA SER A 27 13.09 -30.94 -8.00
C SER A 27 13.98 -31.32 -6.82
N VAL A 28 14.85 -30.44 -6.32
CA VAL A 28 15.03 -28.98 -6.51
C VAL A 28 15.99 -28.64 -7.66
N ALA A 29 15.73 -27.55 -8.41
CA ALA A 29 16.64 -27.01 -9.42
C ALA A 29 17.43 -25.82 -8.86
N ILE A 30 18.76 -25.84 -8.99
CA ILE A 30 19.68 -24.79 -8.55
C ILE A 30 20.68 -24.47 -9.67
N GLY A 31 20.80 -23.19 -10.05
CA GLY A 31 21.78 -22.75 -11.05
C GLY A 31 23.20 -22.88 -10.49
N ILE A 32 23.53 -22.04 -9.52
CA ILE A 32 24.79 -22.06 -8.76
C ILE A 32 24.48 -22.37 -7.30
N ASP A 33 25.18 -23.34 -6.72
CA ASP A 33 25.05 -23.75 -5.32
C ASP A 33 26.40 -23.65 -4.61
N ILE A 34 26.52 -22.70 -3.68
CA ILE A 34 27.72 -22.47 -2.87
C ILE A 34 27.43 -22.99 -1.47
N LEU A 35 27.98 -24.15 -1.13
CA LEU A 35 27.79 -24.78 0.17
C LEU A 35 28.57 -24.02 1.26
N ASN A 36 28.31 -24.31 2.55
CA ASN A 36 28.88 -23.57 3.68
C ASN A 36 30.41 -23.41 3.70
N SER A 37 31.15 -24.35 3.12
CA SER A 37 32.62 -24.28 3.01
C SER A 37 33.11 -23.88 1.61
N GLY A 38 32.18 -23.62 0.69
CA GLY A 38 32.44 -23.21 -0.68
C GLY A 38 32.78 -21.73 -0.75
N VAL A 39 33.73 -21.41 -1.62
CA VAL A 39 34.15 -20.03 -1.90
C VAL A 39 34.13 -19.78 -3.40
N ILE A 40 33.50 -18.68 -3.81
CA ILE A 40 33.70 -18.03 -5.10
C ILE A 40 34.37 -16.68 -4.81
N SER A 41 35.52 -16.43 -5.44
CA SER A 41 36.21 -15.13 -5.42
C SER A 41 36.66 -14.79 -6.83
N THR A 42 36.17 -13.73 -7.46
CA THR A 42 36.61 -13.36 -8.83
C THR A 42 37.79 -12.39 -8.87
N LEU A 43 38.10 -11.72 -7.74
CA LEU A 43 39.29 -10.89 -7.50
C LEU A 43 39.19 -9.48 -8.09
N SER A 44 39.60 -9.28 -9.34
CA SER A 44 39.54 -7.95 -9.96
C SER A 44 39.15 -8.12 -11.41
N GLY A 45 38.42 -7.16 -11.97
CA GLY A 45 37.85 -7.28 -13.31
C GLY A 45 36.39 -6.85 -13.28
N ASN A 46 35.77 -6.75 -14.45
CA ASN A 46 34.32 -6.57 -14.52
C ASN A 46 33.70 -7.94 -14.72
N ASP A 47 33.42 -8.63 -13.62
CA ASP A 47 33.12 -10.04 -13.55
C ASP A 47 31.61 -10.30 -13.61
N SER A 48 31.23 -11.51 -14.01
CA SER A 48 29.83 -11.90 -14.13
C SER A 48 29.56 -13.28 -13.55
N ILE A 49 28.69 -13.36 -12.54
CA ILE A 49 28.23 -14.60 -11.91
C ILE A 49 26.72 -14.73 -12.15
N THR A 50 26.31 -15.71 -12.97
CA THR A 50 24.91 -15.90 -13.35
C THR A 50 24.42 -17.33 -13.07
N GLY A 51 23.38 -17.44 -12.25
CA GLY A 51 22.69 -18.69 -11.95
C GLY A 51 21.24 -18.67 -12.42
N THR A 52 20.83 -19.67 -13.21
CA THR A 52 19.43 -19.83 -13.64
C THR A 52 18.89 -21.19 -13.24
N ALA A 53 17.69 -21.24 -12.67
CA ALA A 53 17.02 -22.49 -12.34
C ALA A 53 15.55 -22.50 -12.70
N THR A 54 15.07 -23.65 -13.18
CA THR A 54 13.64 -23.89 -13.40
C THR A 54 13.24 -25.23 -12.80
N GLY A 55 12.31 -25.18 -11.85
CA GLY A 55 11.76 -26.37 -11.21
C GLY A 55 11.01 -27.29 -12.17
N THR A 56 10.85 -28.56 -11.78
CA THR A 56 10.22 -29.60 -12.60
C THR A 56 8.83 -29.18 -13.08
N SER A 57 8.64 -29.25 -14.40
CA SER A 57 7.37 -28.96 -15.07
C SER A 57 6.89 -30.18 -15.85
N GLN A 58 6.59 -31.28 -15.15
CA GLN A 58 6.25 -32.56 -15.78
C GLN A 58 4.89 -33.09 -15.33
N PHE A 59 4.13 -33.62 -16.30
CA PHE A 59 2.94 -34.43 -16.02
C PHE A 59 3.30 -35.60 -15.12
N GLY A 60 2.49 -35.86 -14.10
CA GLY A 60 2.74 -37.00 -13.23
C GLY A 60 3.91 -36.81 -12.25
N LYS A 61 4.47 -35.61 -12.04
CA LYS A 61 5.46 -35.34 -11.00
C LYS A 61 5.05 -34.16 -10.11
N ALA A 62 5.57 -34.15 -8.87
CA ALA A 62 5.50 -32.96 -8.05
C ALA A 62 6.30 -31.86 -8.75
N ALA A 63 5.79 -30.64 -8.71
CA ALA A 63 6.50 -29.53 -9.29
C ALA A 63 7.64 -29.09 -8.38
N GLY A 64 8.74 -28.66 -8.98
CA GLY A 64 9.98 -28.35 -8.26
C GLY A 64 10.11 -26.87 -7.92
N THR A 65 10.96 -26.58 -6.93
CA THR A 65 11.51 -25.24 -6.67
C THR A 65 12.62 -24.92 -7.67
N GLY A 66 12.72 -23.65 -8.09
CA GLY A 66 13.87 -23.13 -8.83
C GLY A 66 14.61 -22.05 -8.04
N ILE A 67 15.92 -22.20 -7.87
CA ILE A 67 16.81 -21.23 -7.20
C ILE A 67 17.94 -20.82 -8.15
N GLY A 68 18.03 -19.55 -8.53
CA GLY A 68 19.08 -19.08 -9.45
C GLY A 68 20.48 -19.26 -8.85
N ILE A 69 20.73 -18.56 -7.74
CA ILE A 69 21.95 -18.69 -6.93
C ILE A 69 21.54 -19.04 -5.50
N ASN A 70 22.08 -20.14 -4.97
CA ASN A 70 21.97 -20.51 -3.57
C ASN A 70 23.34 -20.36 -2.91
N ASN A 71 23.50 -19.33 -2.05
CA ASN A 71 24.74 -19.08 -1.34
C ASN A 71 24.60 -19.38 0.16
N SER A 72 25.31 -20.38 0.64
CA SER A 72 25.49 -20.68 2.06
C SER A 72 26.94 -20.53 2.52
N GLY A 73 27.87 -20.34 1.59
CA GLY A 73 29.30 -20.12 1.84
C GLY A 73 29.68 -18.66 1.64
N THR A 74 30.72 -18.43 0.83
CA THR A 74 31.23 -17.09 0.51
C THR A 74 31.20 -16.85 -0.99
N LEU A 75 30.62 -15.72 -1.40
CA LEU A 75 30.68 -15.17 -2.74
C LEU A 75 31.28 -13.76 -2.63
N ASN A 76 32.42 -13.54 -3.28
CA ASN A 76 33.09 -12.25 -3.37
C ASN A 76 33.39 -11.95 -4.85
N ALA A 77 32.88 -10.86 -5.42
CA ALA A 77 33.23 -10.52 -6.80
C ALA A 77 34.57 -9.74 -6.85
N GLY A 78 34.75 -8.74 -5.99
CA GLY A 78 36.03 -8.10 -5.75
C GLY A 78 36.09 -6.71 -6.38
N ASP A 79 37.20 -6.33 -6.99
CA ASP A 79 37.36 -4.98 -7.55
C ASP A 79 36.92 -4.90 -9.02
N GLY A 80 36.00 -4.02 -9.34
CA GLY A 80 35.58 -3.68 -10.70
C GLY A 80 34.07 -3.43 -10.76
N SER A 81 33.49 -3.41 -11.96
CA SER A 81 32.03 -3.27 -12.09
C SER A 81 31.43 -4.64 -12.35
N ASP A 82 31.05 -5.33 -11.28
CA ASP A 82 30.67 -6.73 -11.28
C ASP A 82 29.16 -6.93 -11.43
N THR A 83 28.77 -8.12 -11.87
CA THR A 83 27.37 -8.52 -11.99
C THR A 83 27.12 -9.86 -11.33
N ILE A 84 26.22 -9.89 -10.35
CA ILE A 84 25.72 -11.10 -9.70
C ILE A 84 24.23 -11.24 -10.01
N ALA A 85 23.86 -12.23 -10.83
CA ALA A 85 22.51 -12.41 -11.33
C ALA A 85 21.94 -13.80 -11.04
N GLY A 86 20.82 -13.87 -10.32
CA GLY A 86 20.11 -15.10 -10.04
C GLY A 86 18.69 -15.08 -10.59
N THR A 87 18.29 -16.09 -11.36
CA THR A 87 16.90 -16.29 -11.79
C THR A 87 16.39 -17.67 -11.35
N GLY A 88 15.36 -17.70 -10.52
CA GLY A 88 14.72 -18.94 -10.07
C GLY A 88 13.24 -18.97 -10.43
N THR A 89 12.84 -19.98 -11.18
CA THR A 89 11.44 -20.19 -11.59
C THR A 89 10.91 -21.49 -11.00
N GLY A 90 9.81 -21.39 -10.27
CA GLY A 90 9.05 -22.52 -9.80
C GLY A 90 8.48 -23.36 -10.94
N GLY A 91 8.35 -24.67 -10.73
CA GLY A 91 7.81 -25.60 -11.71
C GLY A 91 6.27 -25.63 -11.77
N PHE A 92 5.75 -26.38 -12.74
CA PHE A 92 4.31 -26.62 -12.93
C PHE A 92 3.94 -28.10 -12.72
N SER A 93 2.89 -28.40 -11.95
CA SER A 93 2.43 -29.79 -11.74
C SER A 93 1.05 -30.01 -12.33
N TYR A 94 0.88 -31.17 -12.99
CA TYR A 94 -0.40 -31.66 -13.53
C TYR A 94 -0.94 -32.90 -12.79
N LYS A 95 -0.47 -33.20 -11.57
CA LYS A 95 -0.90 -34.43 -10.87
C LYS A 95 -2.29 -34.31 -10.26
N LEU A 96 -3.16 -35.24 -10.63
CA LEU A 96 -4.54 -35.39 -10.16
C LEU A 96 -4.69 -35.81 -8.68
N LYS A 97 -3.62 -36.08 -7.92
CA LYS A 97 -3.76 -36.66 -6.56
C LYS A 97 -2.77 -36.24 -5.45
N LEU A 98 -2.00 -35.15 -5.55
CA LEU A 98 -1.06 -34.80 -4.47
C LEU A 98 -1.07 -33.30 -4.13
N ILE A 99 -1.09 -33.01 -2.83
CA ILE A 99 -0.85 -31.68 -2.25
C ILE A 99 0.52 -31.22 -2.76
N THR A 100 0.56 -30.14 -3.54
CA THR A 100 1.81 -29.55 -4.02
C THR A 100 2.09 -28.30 -3.21
N THR A 101 2.86 -28.47 -2.14
CA THR A 101 3.52 -27.35 -1.45
C THR A 101 4.95 -27.22 -2.00
N GLY A 102 5.45 -26.00 -2.18
CA GLY A 102 6.87 -25.77 -2.47
C GLY A 102 7.27 -25.66 -3.94
N ILE A 103 6.51 -24.90 -4.74
CA ILE A 103 6.85 -24.57 -6.14
C ILE A 103 7.51 -23.19 -6.28
N ASN A 104 8.31 -22.79 -5.30
CA ASN A 104 8.79 -21.42 -5.22
C ASN A 104 9.84 -21.12 -6.30
N GLY A 105 9.91 -19.86 -6.71
CA GLY A 105 11.02 -19.33 -7.50
C GLY A 105 11.80 -18.33 -6.67
N THR A 106 13.11 -18.53 -6.54
CA THR A 106 14.00 -17.61 -5.84
C THR A 106 15.17 -17.21 -6.72
N GLY A 107 15.37 -15.91 -6.96
CA GLY A 107 16.49 -15.43 -7.76
C GLY A 107 17.82 -15.71 -7.08
N ILE A 108 18.05 -15.03 -5.94
CA ILE A 108 19.22 -15.20 -5.08
C ILE A 108 18.74 -15.58 -3.69
N ASN A 109 19.23 -16.70 -3.16
CA ASN A 109 19.07 -17.11 -1.77
C ASN A 109 20.42 -17.01 -1.05
N ASN A 110 20.62 -15.95 -0.28
CA ASN A 110 21.84 -15.71 0.48
C ASN A 110 21.63 -16.02 1.98
N THR A 111 22.26 -17.09 2.43
CA THR A 111 22.34 -17.51 3.83
C THR A 111 23.78 -17.44 4.38
N GLY A 112 24.77 -17.26 3.49
CA GLY A 112 26.18 -17.07 3.82
C GLY A 112 26.60 -15.60 3.73
N SER A 113 27.77 -15.35 3.13
CA SER A 113 28.30 -14.01 2.86
C SER A 113 28.36 -13.76 1.36
N LEU A 114 27.76 -12.65 0.93
CA LEU A 114 27.81 -12.13 -0.44
C LEU A 114 28.38 -10.72 -0.36
N ASN A 115 29.50 -10.49 -1.03
CA ASN A 115 30.15 -9.19 -1.19
C ASN A 115 30.34 -8.93 -2.69
N ALA A 116 29.87 -7.81 -3.23
CA ALA A 116 30.16 -7.47 -4.64
C ALA A 116 31.54 -6.82 -4.76
N GLY A 117 31.92 -5.92 -3.84
CA GLY A 117 33.31 -5.56 -3.59
C GLY A 117 33.58 -4.07 -3.76
N SER A 118 34.34 -3.66 -4.77
CA SER A 118 34.56 -2.24 -5.04
C SER A 118 34.31 -1.91 -6.50
N GLY A 119 33.57 -0.84 -6.78
CA GLY A 119 33.28 -0.36 -8.12
C GLY A 119 31.80 -0.06 -8.29
N GLY A 120 31.24 -0.37 -9.46
CA GLY A 120 29.84 -0.05 -9.76
C GLY A 120 29.11 -1.34 -10.03
N ASP A 121 28.71 -2.01 -8.96
CA ASP A 121 28.28 -3.39 -8.99
C ASP A 121 26.78 -3.51 -9.21
N THR A 122 26.37 -4.66 -9.74
CA THR A 122 24.95 -4.98 -9.97
C THR A 122 24.60 -6.34 -9.39
N ILE A 123 23.72 -6.35 -8.39
CA ILE A 123 23.15 -7.57 -7.80
C ILE A 123 21.68 -7.68 -8.22
N THR A 124 21.33 -8.68 -9.02
CA THR A 124 19.96 -8.88 -9.50
C THR A 124 19.42 -10.26 -9.15
N GLY A 125 18.31 -10.30 -8.41
CA GLY A 125 17.55 -11.52 -8.13
C GLY A 125 16.16 -11.47 -8.74
N THR A 126 15.80 -12.46 -9.57
CA THR A 126 14.45 -12.66 -10.11
C THR A 126 13.87 -13.99 -9.67
N GLY A 127 12.79 -13.96 -8.87
CA GLY A 127 12.05 -15.12 -8.42
C GLY A 127 10.64 -15.17 -9.00
N ILE A 128 10.29 -16.28 -9.66
CA ILE A 128 8.97 -16.48 -10.25
C ILE A 128 8.33 -17.72 -9.61
N GLY A 129 7.28 -17.53 -8.83
CA GLY A 129 6.51 -18.63 -8.26
C GLY A 129 5.87 -19.49 -9.34
N GLY A 130 5.90 -20.80 -9.17
CA GLY A 130 5.25 -21.74 -10.08
C GLY A 130 3.73 -21.70 -9.98
N SER A 131 3.04 -22.24 -10.98
CA SER A 131 1.59 -22.39 -10.97
C SER A 131 1.19 -23.86 -10.82
N PRO A 132 0.41 -24.24 -9.80
CA PRO A 132 -0.14 -25.58 -9.73
C PRO A 132 -1.31 -25.69 -10.72
N ASN A 133 -1.22 -26.60 -11.70
CA ASN A 133 -2.29 -26.84 -12.67
C ASN A 133 -2.96 -28.18 -12.37
N GLY A 134 -3.96 -28.21 -11.49
CA GLY A 134 -4.59 -29.48 -11.06
C GLY A 134 -5.95 -29.34 -10.38
N SER A 135 -6.70 -30.45 -10.37
CA SER A 135 -8.13 -30.56 -9.99
C SER A 135 -8.39 -30.84 -8.49
N ILE A 136 -7.48 -30.50 -7.56
CA ILE A 136 -7.57 -30.97 -6.16
C ILE A 136 -7.88 -29.84 -5.16
N THR A 137 -8.55 -30.24 -4.08
CA THR A 137 -9.07 -29.57 -2.88
C THR A 137 -8.17 -28.62 -2.06
N ASN A 138 -6.90 -28.39 -2.41
CA ASN A 138 -6.05 -27.44 -1.69
C ASN A 138 -4.93 -26.92 -2.61
N ARG A 139 -5.05 -25.69 -3.10
CA ARG A 139 -4.11 -25.05 -4.04
C ARG A 139 -3.46 -23.83 -3.39
N ASN A 140 -2.23 -24.01 -2.94
CA ASN A 140 -1.38 -22.89 -2.58
C ASN A 140 -0.46 -22.59 -3.77
N SER A 141 -0.67 -21.44 -4.39
CA SER A 141 0.28 -20.90 -5.37
C SER A 141 1.62 -20.64 -4.70
N ALA A 142 2.67 -20.68 -5.50
CA ALA A 142 4.02 -20.51 -5.00
C ALA A 142 4.41 -19.06 -4.79
N ASN A 143 5.44 -18.87 -3.98
CA ASN A 143 6.04 -17.56 -3.81
C ASN A 143 7.12 -17.32 -4.88
N GLY A 144 7.21 -16.08 -5.35
CA GLY A 144 8.35 -15.57 -6.10
C GLY A 144 9.14 -14.61 -5.24
N ILE A 145 10.42 -14.88 -5.01
CA ILE A 145 11.30 -14.02 -4.21
C ILE A 145 12.52 -13.62 -5.06
N GLY A 146 12.71 -12.32 -5.29
CA GLY A 146 13.86 -11.83 -6.04
C GLY A 146 15.17 -12.15 -5.31
N ILE A 147 15.37 -11.48 -4.17
CA ILE A 147 16.51 -11.68 -3.28
C ILE A 147 16.00 -12.07 -1.90
N SER A 148 16.47 -13.20 -1.38
CA SER A 148 16.23 -13.66 -0.01
C SER A 148 17.57 -13.61 0.73
N ASN A 149 17.73 -12.67 1.65
CA ASN A 149 18.93 -12.53 2.47
C ASN A 149 18.63 -12.83 3.93
N SER A 150 19.18 -13.93 4.44
CA SER A 150 19.24 -14.23 5.87
C SER A 150 20.67 -14.33 6.40
N GLY A 151 21.66 -14.09 5.54
CA GLY A 151 23.08 -14.03 5.88
C GLY A 151 23.57 -12.59 5.92
N SER A 152 24.72 -12.33 5.30
CA SER A 152 25.28 -10.99 5.08
C SER A 152 25.36 -10.72 3.58
N LEU A 153 24.75 -9.61 3.15
CA LEU A 153 24.87 -9.05 1.82
C LEU A 153 25.46 -7.65 1.99
N ASN A 154 26.61 -7.43 1.37
CA ASN A 154 27.28 -6.14 1.26
C ASN A 154 27.50 -5.87 -0.24
N ALA A 155 27.04 -4.72 -0.75
CA ALA A 155 27.27 -4.37 -2.16
C ALA A 155 28.71 -3.92 -2.33
N GLY A 156 29.20 -2.96 -1.55
CA GLY A 156 30.62 -2.68 -1.53
C GLY A 156 30.97 -1.23 -1.35
N SER A 157 31.76 -0.70 -2.26
CA SER A 157 32.03 0.73 -2.37
C SER A 157 31.91 1.14 -3.82
N GLY A 158 31.52 2.38 -4.07
CA GLY A 158 31.13 2.90 -5.37
C GLY A 158 29.60 2.85 -5.55
N ASN A 159 29.10 3.21 -6.73
CA ASN A 159 27.66 3.39 -6.92
C ASN A 159 27.04 2.07 -7.38
N ASP A 160 26.44 1.34 -6.45
CA ASP A 160 25.95 -0.01 -6.66
C ASP A 160 24.45 -0.05 -6.99
N THR A 161 24.03 -1.12 -7.65
CA THR A 161 22.62 -1.36 -8.00
C THR A 161 22.17 -2.73 -7.52
N ILE A 162 21.19 -2.76 -6.62
CA ILE A 162 20.59 -3.98 -6.09
C ILE A 162 19.14 -4.06 -6.52
N THR A 163 18.78 -5.08 -7.30
CA THR A 163 17.42 -5.27 -7.81
C THR A 163 16.86 -6.63 -7.44
N GLY A 164 15.75 -6.65 -6.70
CA GLY A 164 14.98 -7.85 -6.40
C GLY A 164 13.60 -7.82 -7.05
N ILE A 165 13.28 -8.81 -7.89
CA ILE A 165 11.97 -8.96 -8.53
C ILE A 165 11.33 -10.28 -8.10
N GLY A 166 10.20 -10.23 -7.39
CA GLY A 166 9.45 -11.39 -6.95
C GLY A 166 8.04 -11.42 -7.52
N ASN A 167 7.73 -12.41 -8.34
CA ASN A 167 6.41 -12.62 -8.92
C ASN A 167 5.77 -13.87 -8.32
N GLY A 168 4.71 -13.70 -7.54
CA GLY A 168 3.91 -14.79 -7.01
C GLY A 168 3.31 -15.65 -8.13
N GLY A 169 3.26 -16.96 -7.91
CA GLY A 169 2.59 -17.89 -8.81
C GLY A 169 1.10 -17.61 -8.89
N SER A 170 0.53 -17.70 -10.09
CA SER A 170 -0.92 -17.63 -10.28
C SER A 170 -1.52 -19.03 -10.19
N ASN A 171 -2.72 -19.15 -9.62
CA ASN A 171 -3.47 -20.40 -9.71
C ASN A 171 -4.17 -20.45 -11.08
N PHE A 172 -4.12 -21.58 -11.80
CA PHE A 172 -4.91 -21.80 -13.01
C PHE A 172 -5.90 -22.94 -12.77
N SER A 173 -7.20 -22.66 -12.91
CA SER A 173 -8.25 -23.68 -12.78
C SER A 173 -8.78 -24.06 -14.15
N THR A 174 -8.66 -25.32 -14.53
CA THR A 174 -9.40 -25.87 -15.68
C THR A 174 -10.85 -26.13 -15.25
N SER A 175 -11.79 -25.51 -15.95
CA SER A 175 -13.24 -25.71 -15.81
C SER A 175 -13.60 -27.20 -15.92
N GLY A 176 -14.05 -27.85 -14.83
CA GLY A 176 -14.67 -29.18 -14.92
C GLY A 176 -14.42 -30.19 -13.80
N GLY A 177 -13.74 -29.84 -12.70
CA GLY A 177 -13.51 -30.76 -11.57
C GLY A 177 -14.05 -30.21 -10.25
N ASN A 178 -14.54 -31.11 -9.38
CA ASN A 178 -15.05 -30.81 -8.04
C ASN A 178 -14.21 -29.76 -7.29
N ALA A 179 -14.90 -28.78 -6.71
CA ALA A 179 -14.35 -27.52 -6.22
C ALA A 179 -13.22 -27.70 -5.20
N ALA A 180 -12.15 -26.92 -5.39
CA ALA A 180 -10.98 -27.00 -4.55
C ALA A 180 -11.09 -26.16 -3.28
N LYS A 181 -11.36 -26.77 -2.11
CA LYS A 181 -11.80 -26.11 -0.85
C LYS A 181 -10.95 -24.92 -0.32
N TYR A 182 -9.68 -24.80 -0.69
CA TYR A 182 -8.80 -23.70 -0.25
C TYR A 182 -7.90 -23.26 -1.39
N ARG A 183 -7.90 -21.96 -1.68
CA ARG A 183 -7.02 -21.32 -2.67
C ARG A 183 -6.22 -20.24 -1.96
N LYS A 184 -4.90 -20.31 -2.05
CA LYS A 184 -4.02 -19.21 -1.66
C LYS A 184 -3.22 -18.78 -2.88
N ASP A 185 -3.23 -17.50 -3.21
CA ASP A 185 -2.40 -17.00 -4.31
C ASP A 185 -0.96 -16.76 -3.88
N GLY A 186 -0.07 -16.72 -4.88
CA GLY A 186 1.36 -16.67 -4.64
C GLY A 186 1.76 -15.32 -4.06
N THR A 187 2.69 -15.31 -3.12
CA THR A 187 3.28 -14.06 -2.62
C THR A 187 4.45 -13.66 -3.52
N GLY A 188 4.52 -12.40 -3.93
CA GLY A 188 5.67 -11.83 -4.64
C GLY A 188 6.46 -10.94 -3.70
N ILE A 189 7.75 -11.20 -3.51
CA ILE A 189 8.64 -10.36 -2.70
C ILE A 189 9.87 -9.96 -3.51
N GLY A 190 10.10 -8.67 -3.70
CA GLY A 190 11.30 -8.19 -4.40
C GLY A 190 12.57 -8.53 -3.62
N ILE A 191 12.73 -7.89 -2.46
CA ILE A 191 13.84 -8.13 -1.53
C ILE A 191 13.26 -8.53 -0.17
N SER A 192 13.71 -9.67 0.36
CA SER A 192 13.39 -10.15 1.70
C SER A 192 14.68 -10.20 2.51
N ASN A 193 14.84 -9.28 3.45
CA ASN A 193 16.00 -9.22 4.33
C ASN A 193 15.61 -9.60 5.77
N SER A 194 16.21 -10.66 6.28
CA SER A 194 16.17 -11.04 7.71
C SER A 194 17.57 -11.14 8.33
N GLY A 195 18.62 -10.94 7.54
CA GLY A 195 20.01 -10.91 7.98
C GLY A 195 20.57 -9.49 8.05
N SER A 196 21.82 -9.32 7.62
CA SER A 196 22.48 -8.03 7.42
C SER A 196 22.46 -7.67 5.95
N PHE A 197 21.90 -6.50 5.62
CA PHE A 197 21.93 -5.89 4.31
C PHE A 197 22.65 -4.56 4.44
N ASP A 198 23.65 -4.38 3.59
CA ASP A 198 24.56 -3.25 3.59
C ASP A 198 24.78 -2.86 2.13
N ALA A 199 24.40 -1.63 1.75
CA ALA A 199 24.60 -1.15 0.40
C ALA A 199 26.08 -0.75 0.21
N GLY A 200 26.62 0.01 1.15
CA GLY A 200 28.03 0.36 1.22
C GLY A 200 28.27 1.83 0.87
N ASP A 201 29.52 2.23 0.71
CA ASP A 201 29.84 3.63 0.42
C ASP A 201 29.55 3.96 -1.06
N GLY A 202 28.71 4.94 -1.38
CA GLY A 202 28.45 5.42 -2.73
C GLY A 202 27.01 5.82 -2.92
N ASN A 203 26.62 6.36 -4.08
CA ASN A 203 25.22 6.67 -4.34
C ASN A 203 24.53 5.43 -4.91
N ASP A 204 23.96 4.62 -4.03
CA ASP A 204 23.43 3.31 -4.35
C ASP A 204 21.97 3.37 -4.78
N THR A 205 21.58 2.38 -5.58
CA THR A 205 20.20 2.19 -6.01
C THR A 205 19.71 0.81 -5.58
N ILE A 206 18.80 0.78 -4.60
CA ILE A 206 18.14 -0.44 -4.14
C ILE A 206 16.69 -0.45 -4.60
N SER A 207 16.31 -1.46 -5.39
CA SER A 207 14.96 -1.62 -5.92
C SER A 207 14.39 -3.00 -5.62
N GLY A 208 13.30 -3.04 -4.86
CA GLY A 208 12.50 -4.24 -4.63
C GLY A 208 11.14 -4.15 -5.30
N ALA A 209 10.79 -5.08 -6.17
CA ALA A 209 9.48 -5.20 -6.80
C ALA A 209 8.82 -6.55 -6.49
N GLY A 210 7.70 -6.53 -5.76
CA GLY A 210 6.90 -7.71 -5.44
C GLY A 210 5.51 -7.65 -6.04
N THR A 211 5.17 -8.62 -6.88
CA THR A 211 3.83 -8.76 -7.47
C THR A 211 3.19 -10.05 -6.98
N ALA A 212 2.05 -9.96 -6.32
CA ALA A 212 1.28 -11.14 -5.96
C ALA A 212 0.80 -11.93 -7.19
N GLY A 213 0.56 -13.22 -6.99
CA GLY A 213 -0.10 -14.07 -7.98
C GLY A 213 -1.54 -13.63 -8.24
N ALA A 214 -2.02 -13.88 -9.45
CA ALA A 214 -3.43 -13.69 -9.79
C ALA A 214 -4.27 -14.89 -9.34
N GLY A 215 -5.44 -14.60 -8.77
CA GLY A 215 -6.45 -15.59 -8.42
C GLY A 215 -7.06 -16.25 -9.65
N SER A 216 -7.37 -17.54 -9.54
CA SER A 216 -8.15 -18.26 -10.57
C SER A 216 -9.63 -18.25 -10.28
N LYS A 217 -10.43 -18.31 -11.36
CA LYS A 217 -11.87 -18.52 -11.32
C LYS A 217 -12.26 -19.74 -10.46
N GLY A 218 -13.02 -19.49 -9.41
CA GLY A 218 -13.77 -20.47 -8.62
C GLY A 218 -14.71 -21.30 -9.48
N SER A 219 -15.16 -22.45 -8.96
CA SER A 219 -16.34 -23.13 -9.48
C SER A 219 -17.32 -23.24 -8.31
N ALA A 220 -18.39 -22.47 -8.35
CA ALA A 220 -19.69 -22.53 -7.66
C ALA A 220 -19.85 -22.92 -6.17
N ASP A 221 -18.90 -23.58 -5.52
CA ASP A 221 -19.03 -24.01 -4.12
C ASP A 221 -18.13 -23.17 -3.20
N ASP A 222 -18.76 -22.41 -2.28
CA ASP A 222 -18.30 -21.86 -0.98
C ASP A 222 -16.78 -21.93 -0.65
N ILE A 223 -15.93 -21.23 -1.40
CA ILE A 223 -14.49 -21.19 -1.12
C ILE A 223 -13.98 -19.76 -1.09
N ILE A 224 -13.64 -19.32 0.12
CA ILE A 224 -12.91 -18.07 0.38
C ILE A 224 -11.45 -18.29 -0.06
N GLY A 225 -11.06 -17.71 -1.18
CA GLY A 225 -9.65 -17.64 -1.58
C GLY A 225 -8.90 -16.64 -0.71
N GLU A 226 -7.76 -17.04 -0.14
CA GLU A 226 -6.81 -16.10 0.43
C GLU A 226 -5.97 -15.47 -0.68
N SER A 227 -5.97 -14.15 -0.68
CA SER A 227 -5.30 -13.35 -1.68
C SER A 227 -3.79 -13.28 -1.42
N GLY A 228 -2.98 -13.40 -2.47
CA GLY A 228 -1.51 -13.34 -2.40
C GLY A 228 -1.04 -11.91 -2.16
N THR A 229 0.05 -11.69 -1.42
CA THR A 229 0.57 -10.33 -1.15
C THR A 229 1.74 -9.98 -2.08
N GLY A 230 1.80 -8.74 -2.56
CA GLY A 230 2.96 -8.22 -3.28
C GLY A 230 3.74 -7.27 -2.40
N THR A 231 5.02 -7.54 -2.11
CA THR A 231 5.88 -6.71 -1.26
C THR A 231 7.15 -6.32 -1.98
N GLY A 232 7.44 -5.03 -2.11
CA GLY A 232 8.68 -4.56 -2.73
C GLY A 232 9.91 -4.94 -1.92
N ILE A 233 10.06 -4.33 -0.74
CA ILE A 233 11.13 -4.61 0.22
C ILE A 233 10.50 -5.03 1.55
N SER A 234 10.93 -6.17 2.08
CA SER A 234 10.55 -6.68 3.39
C SER A 234 11.80 -6.79 4.24
N ASN A 235 11.95 -5.91 5.22
CA ASN A 235 13.04 -5.92 6.18
C ASN A 235 12.57 -6.37 7.56
N SER A 236 13.21 -7.40 8.10
CA SER A 236 13.10 -7.82 9.50
C SER A 236 14.47 -8.02 10.15
N GLY A 237 15.55 -7.70 9.43
CA GLY A 237 16.94 -7.78 9.89
C GLY A 237 17.52 -6.38 10.09
N SER A 238 18.79 -6.21 9.73
CA SER A 238 19.45 -4.91 9.61
C SER A 238 19.53 -4.51 8.15
N PHE A 239 19.11 -3.29 7.83
CA PHE A 239 19.25 -2.67 6.52
C PHE A 239 19.99 -1.36 6.73
N ASN A 240 21.15 -1.21 6.09
CA ASN A 240 21.99 -0.03 6.10
C ASN A 240 22.32 0.35 4.65
N ALA A 241 22.14 1.62 4.28
CA ALA A 241 22.62 2.12 2.99
C ALA A 241 23.99 2.85 3.07
N GLU A 242 24.50 3.11 4.28
CA GLU A 242 25.82 3.73 4.52
C GLU A 242 25.98 5.16 4.00
N ASN A 243 27.07 5.52 3.31
CA ASN A 243 27.34 6.91 2.93
C ASN A 243 27.02 7.12 1.46
N GLY A 244 26.20 8.11 1.12
CA GLY A 244 25.81 8.34 -0.26
C GLY A 244 24.55 9.16 -0.38
N ASN A 245 24.17 9.55 -1.58
CA ASN A 245 22.79 9.98 -1.83
C ASN A 245 22.05 8.77 -2.41
N ASP A 246 21.53 7.93 -1.53
CA ASP A 246 20.99 6.63 -1.88
C ASP A 246 19.54 6.73 -2.35
N THR A 247 19.18 5.81 -3.24
CA THR A 247 17.81 5.67 -3.73
C THR A 247 17.27 4.29 -3.39
N ILE A 248 16.31 4.24 -2.46
CA ILE A 248 15.69 3.01 -2.00
C ILE A 248 14.23 2.98 -2.43
N THR A 249 13.87 2.07 -3.32
CA THR A 249 12.50 1.95 -3.86
C THR A 249 11.92 0.57 -3.60
N GLY A 250 10.82 0.51 -2.85
CA GLY A 250 9.99 -0.68 -2.71
C GLY A 250 8.66 -0.53 -3.43
N THR A 251 8.35 -1.43 -4.37
CA THR A 251 7.06 -1.48 -5.08
C THR A 251 6.35 -2.81 -4.82
N GLY A 252 5.18 -2.76 -4.17
CA GLY A 252 4.33 -3.92 -3.93
C GLY A 252 3.00 -3.82 -4.68
N THR A 253 2.65 -4.85 -5.45
CA THR A 253 1.39 -4.94 -6.19
C THR A 253 0.58 -6.14 -5.73
N GLY A 254 -0.60 -5.89 -5.16
CA GLY A 254 -1.56 -6.90 -4.77
C GLY A 254 -2.16 -7.63 -5.98
N GLY A 255 -2.60 -8.86 -5.74
CA GLY A 255 -3.12 -9.76 -6.76
C GLY A 255 -4.54 -9.40 -7.16
N PHE A 256 -4.84 -9.60 -8.43
CA PHE A 256 -6.20 -9.48 -8.95
C PHE A 256 -6.89 -10.85 -8.94
N HIS A 257 -8.18 -10.87 -8.63
CA HIS A 257 -8.99 -12.08 -8.70
C HIS A 257 -9.95 -12.07 -9.88
N LYS A 258 -10.12 -13.23 -10.50
CA LYS A 258 -11.20 -13.46 -11.47
C LYS A 258 -12.36 -14.12 -10.74
N GLY A 259 -13.47 -13.39 -10.62
CA GLY A 259 -14.68 -13.88 -9.97
C GLY A 259 -15.21 -15.15 -10.62
N ASP A 260 -15.92 -15.93 -9.81
CA ASP A 260 -16.73 -17.04 -10.27
C ASP A 260 -18.19 -16.64 -10.45
N ASP A 261 -19.03 -17.65 -10.69
CA ASP A 261 -20.43 -17.46 -11.03
C ASP A 261 -21.29 -17.03 -9.81
N PHE A 262 -20.77 -17.06 -8.57
CA PHE A 262 -21.57 -16.86 -7.35
C PHE A 262 -21.01 -15.83 -6.36
N GLU A 263 -19.72 -15.86 -6.03
CA GLU A 263 -19.07 -14.86 -5.15
C GLU A 263 -17.75 -14.40 -5.76
N ALA A 264 -17.54 -13.08 -5.74
CA ALA A 264 -16.32 -12.49 -6.25
C ALA A 264 -15.33 -12.23 -5.11
N ASP A 265 -14.09 -12.67 -5.30
CA ASP A 265 -13.01 -12.46 -4.35
C ASP A 265 -12.54 -10.99 -4.29
N ASP A 266 -12.15 -10.57 -3.09
CA ASP A 266 -11.55 -9.25 -2.85
C ASP A 266 -10.12 -9.18 -3.38
N GLY A 267 -9.68 -8.02 -3.84
CA GLY A 267 -8.31 -7.79 -4.26
C GLY A 267 -7.30 -7.92 -3.11
N SER A 268 -6.05 -8.27 -3.43
CA SER A 268 -5.02 -8.48 -2.40
C SER A 268 -4.29 -7.21 -1.96
N THR A 269 -3.46 -7.35 -0.92
CA THR A 269 -2.60 -6.27 -0.44
C THR A 269 -1.33 -6.10 -1.29
N GLY A 270 -0.96 -4.85 -1.58
CA GLY A 270 0.36 -4.45 -2.09
C GLY A 270 1.09 -3.55 -1.10
N ILE A 271 2.33 -3.87 -0.77
CA ILE A 271 3.18 -3.14 0.20
C ILE A 271 4.48 -2.71 -0.47
N GLY A 272 4.77 -1.41 -0.50
CA GLY A 272 6.04 -0.91 -1.03
C GLY A 272 7.23 -1.36 -0.20
N ILE A 273 7.34 -0.81 1.01
CA ILE A 273 8.36 -1.15 2.01
C ILE A 273 7.67 -1.60 3.29
N SER A 274 8.06 -2.77 3.80
CA SER A 274 7.66 -3.29 5.10
C SER A 274 8.88 -3.39 5.99
N ASN A 275 8.97 -2.55 7.02
CA ASN A 275 10.05 -2.58 8.00
C ASN A 275 9.54 -3.07 9.36
N ASN A 276 10.10 -4.20 9.79
CA ASN A 276 9.93 -4.80 11.11
C ASN A 276 11.30 -5.04 11.79
N GLY A 277 12.38 -4.51 11.22
CA GLY A 277 13.76 -4.65 11.69
C GLY A 277 14.40 -3.29 11.99
N SER A 278 15.71 -3.17 11.80
CA SER A 278 16.41 -1.88 11.78
C SER A 278 16.56 -1.43 10.34
N PHE A 279 16.16 -0.21 10.04
CA PHE A 279 16.35 0.42 8.75
C PHE A 279 17.05 1.75 8.97
N ASP A 280 18.20 1.91 8.32
CA ASP A 280 19.06 3.09 8.35
C ASP A 280 19.46 3.41 6.91
N ALA A 281 19.15 4.61 6.41
CA ALA A 281 19.62 5.03 5.09
C ALA A 281 21.00 5.72 5.16
N GLY A 282 21.50 6.05 6.37
CA GLY A 282 22.89 6.43 6.58
C GLY A 282 23.17 7.92 6.40
N ASN A 283 24.21 8.30 5.66
CA ASN A 283 24.60 9.71 5.50
C ASN A 283 24.51 10.14 4.04
N GLY A 284 23.84 11.25 3.78
CA GLY A 284 23.76 11.98 2.53
C GLY A 284 22.31 12.36 2.27
N ASN A 285 21.96 12.76 1.05
CA ASN A 285 20.58 13.17 0.76
C ASN A 285 19.83 12.00 0.15
N ASP A 286 19.23 11.17 1.01
CA ASP A 286 18.64 9.91 0.62
C ASP A 286 17.20 10.07 0.14
N THR A 287 16.82 9.21 -0.79
CA THR A 287 15.46 9.13 -1.32
C THR A 287 14.89 7.74 -1.05
N ILE A 288 13.96 7.64 -0.10
CA ILE A 288 13.25 6.40 0.20
C ILE A 288 11.81 6.48 -0.31
N THR A 289 11.45 5.58 -1.21
CA THR A 289 10.13 5.52 -1.85
C THR A 289 9.47 4.15 -1.66
N GLY A 290 8.35 4.12 -0.93
CA GLY A 290 7.48 2.96 -0.84
C GLY A 290 6.19 3.15 -1.63
N ILE A 291 5.91 2.27 -2.59
CA ILE A 291 4.70 2.27 -3.42
C ILE A 291 3.94 0.96 -3.21
N GLY A 292 2.76 1.03 -2.59
CA GLY A 292 1.86 -0.10 -2.44
C GLY A 292 0.59 0.09 -3.25
N THR A 293 0.28 -0.87 -4.12
CA THR A 293 -0.96 -0.89 -4.91
C THR A 293 -1.78 -2.12 -4.55
N GLY A 294 -2.98 -1.93 -4.02
CA GLY A 294 -3.92 -3.01 -3.78
C GLY A 294 -4.39 -3.64 -5.09
N GLY A 295 -4.65 -4.93 -5.06
CA GLY A 295 -5.20 -5.67 -6.20
C GLY A 295 -6.67 -5.31 -6.44
N ASN A 296 -7.16 -5.51 -7.66
CA ASN A 296 -8.56 -5.26 -7.96
C ASN A 296 -9.45 -6.42 -7.50
N GLY A 297 -10.64 -6.08 -7.00
CA GLY A 297 -11.71 -7.01 -6.70
C GLY A 297 -12.28 -7.65 -7.97
N ALA A 298 -12.80 -8.86 -7.82
CA ALA A 298 -13.35 -9.64 -8.90
C ALA A 298 -14.72 -9.12 -9.38
N ILE A 299 -14.97 -9.18 -10.69
CA ILE A 299 -16.29 -8.93 -11.29
C ILE A 299 -17.24 -10.07 -10.90
N GLY A 300 -18.43 -9.74 -10.38
CA GLY A 300 -19.47 -10.73 -10.08
C GLY A 300 -20.09 -11.33 -11.36
N GLY A 301 -20.21 -12.66 -11.41
CA GLY A 301 -20.75 -13.39 -12.57
C GLY A 301 -22.22 -13.06 -12.88
N ALA A 302 -22.58 -13.00 -14.17
CA ALA A 302 -23.95 -12.75 -14.63
C ALA A 302 -24.73 -14.07 -14.75
N TYR A 303 -25.31 -14.57 -13.66
CA TYR A 303 -26.14 -15.76 -13.75
C TYR A 303 -27.60 -15.41 -14.07
N ILE A 304 -27.97 -15.47 -15.36
CA ILE A 304 -29.39 -15.44 -15.78
C ILE A 304 -29.93 -16.87 -15.62
N SER A 305 -30.28 -17.27 -14.41
CA SER A 305 -31.10 -18.47 -14.23
C SER A 305 -32.53 -18.13 -14.66
N VAL A 306 -32.93 -18.61 -15.84
CA VAL A 306 -34.34 -18.66 -16.24
C VAL A 306 -35.05 -19.70 -15.37
N GLY A 307 -35.46 -19.32 -14.16
CA GLY A 307 -36.36 -20.14 -13.34
C GLY A 307 -36.18 -20.10 -11.83
N PHE A 308 -35.08 -19.58 -11.29
CA PHE A 308 -34.89 -19.46 -9.84
C PHE A 308 -34.78 -17.99 -9.40
N LEU A 309 -35.76 -17.56 -8.61
CA LEU A 309 -35.84 -16.26 -7.95
C LEU A 309 -34.78 -16.18 -6.83
N GLY A 310 -33.84 -15.22 -6.91
CA GLY A 310 -33.35 -14.57 -5.70
C GLY A 310 -31.84 -14.42 -5.48
N TYR A 311 -30.95 -15.02 -6.28
CA TYR A 311 -29.51 -14.86 -6.02
C TYR A 311 -28.96 -13.59 -6.67
N SER A 312 -28.33 -12.72 -5.86
CA SER A 312 -27.72 -11.47 -6.31
C SER A 312 -26.21 -11.60 -6.15
N PRO A 313 -25.45 -11.79 -7.25
CA PRO A 313 -24.01 -11.96 -7.17
C PRO A 313 -23.40 -10.70 -6.59
N LYS A 314 -22.54 -10.87 -5.58
CA LYS A 314 -21.71 -9.79 -5.03
C LYS A 314 -20.42 -9.72 -5.81
N SER A 315 -19.98 -8.51 -6.11
CA SER A 315 -18.65 -8.27 -6.66
C SER A 315 -17.65 -8.10 -5.52
N GLY A 316 -16.38 -8.42 -5.76
CA GLY A 316 -15.33 -8.39 -4.73
C GLY A 316 -14.84 -6.97 -4.51
N ASP A 317 -14.42 -6.67 -3.29
CA ASP A 317 -13.87 -5.37 -2.93
C ASP A 317 -12.42 -5.22 -3.44
N GLY A 318 -11.94 -3.99 -3.56
CA GLY A 318 -10.56 -3.71 -3.89
C GLY A 318 -9.62 -3.99 -2.72
N GLY A 319 -8.40 -4.39 -3.03
CA GLY A 319 -7.35 -4.68 -2.06
C GLY A 319 -6.70 -3.43 -1.46
N THR A 320 -5.86 -3.64 -0.45
CA THR A 320 -5.19 -2.55 0.27
C THR A 320 -3.82 -2.22 -0.35
N GLY A 321 -3.53 -0.94 -0.59
CA GLY A 321 -2.20 -0.46 -0.96
C GLY A 321 -1.54 0.28 0.18
N ILE A 322 -0.34 -0.13 0.59
CA ILE A 322 0.46 0.50 1.65
C ILE A 322 1.82 0.93 1.09
N GLY A 323 2.13 2.22 1.09
CA GLY A 323 3.43 2.71 0.64
C GLY A 323 4.57 2.22 1.52
N ILE A 324 4.59 2.69 2.76
CA ILE A 324 5.56 2.29 3.80
C ILE A 324 4.81 1.81 5.03
N SER A 325 5.15 0.61 5.51
CA SER A 325 4.69 0.05 6.77
C SER A 325 5.87 -0.11 7.71
N ASN A 326 5.94 0.72 8.75
CA ASN A 326 6.99 0.66 9.76
C ASN A 326 6.42 0.21 11.11
N SER A 327 7.00 -0.84 11.68
CA SER A 327 6.66 -1.34 13.01
C SER A 327 7.86 -1.48 13.95
N SER A 328 9.01 -0.93 13.57
CA SER A 328 10.27 -0.96 14.31
C SER A 328 11.05 0.34 14.09
N SER A 329 12.38 0.33 14.20
CA SER A 329 13.25 1.48 13.95
C SER A 329 13.41 1.75 12.45
N PHE A 330 13.09 2.98 12.04
CA PHE A 330 13.35 3.52 10.72
C PHE A 330 14.05 4.88 10.89
N ASP A 331 15.27 5.00 10.37
CA ASP A 331 16.08 6.21 10.36
C ASP A 331 16.47 6.52 8.90
N ALA A 332 16.29 7.75 8.43
CA ALA A 332 16.82 8.16 7.13
C ALA A 332 18.28 8.60 7.27
N GLY A 333 18.61 9.33 8.34
CA GLY A 333 19.99 9.51 8.79
C GLY A 333 20.45 10.96 8.71
N ASP A 334 21.68 11.24 8.30
CA ASP A 334 22.17 12.61 8.20
C ASP A 334 22.12 13.11 6.75
N GLY A 335 21.59 14.30 6.52
CA GLY A 335 21.47 14.95 5.21
C GLY A 335 20.02 15.34 4.92
N ASN A 336 19.73 15.91 3.76
CA ASN A 336 18.38 16.37 3.44
C ASN A 336 17.58 15.23 2.80
N ASP A 337 16.92 14.43 3.64
CA ASP A 337 16.31 13.19 3.22
C ASP A 337 14.88 13.36 2.74
N THR A 338 14.48 12.51 1.80
CA THR A 338 13.10 12.43 1.30
C THR A 338 12.52 11.04 1.49
N ILE A 339 11.53 10.92 2.36
CA ILE A 339 10.74 9.70 2.55
C ILE A 339 9.36 9.89 1.92
N THR A 340 9.03 9.07 0.94
CA THR A 340 7.72 9.06 0.27
C THR A 340 7.03 7.70 0.39
N GLY A 341 5.90 7.65 1.08
CA GLY A 341 4.99 6.51 1.07
C GLY A 341 3.73 6.80 0.24
N THR A 342 3.49 6.00 -0.80
CA THR A 342 2.28 6.07 -1.63
C THR A 342 1.50 4.75 -1.56
N GLY A 343 0.30 4.80 -0.98
CA GLY A 343 -0.62 3.66 -0.94
C GLY A 343 -1.85 3.92 -1.79
N THR A 344 -2.10 3.06 -2.77
CA THR A 344 -3.28 3.11 -3.64
C THR A 344 -4.11 1.84 -3.44
N GLY A 345 -5.34 1.99 -2.96
CA GLY A 345 -6.29 0.87 -2.90
C GLY A 345 -6.66 0.37 -4.29
N GLY A 346 -6.89 -0.93 -4.43
CA GLY A 346 -7.34 -1.50 -5.70
C GLY A 346 -8.80 -1.17 -5.98
N ASN A 347 -9.26 -1.32 -7.21
CA ASN A 347 -10.66 -1.03 -7.55
C ASN A 347 -11.57 -2.18 -7.14
N GLY A 348 -12.79 -1.87 -6.75
CA GLY A 348 -13.84 -2.86 -6.55
C GLY A 348 -14.26 -3.50 -7.87
N GLY A 349 -14.74 -4.73 -7.79
CA GLY A 349 -15.27 -5.47 -8.92
C GLY A 349 -16.59 -4.90 -9.43
N GLY A 350 -16.75 -4.86 -10.75
CA GLY A 350 -18.00 -4.44 -11.40
C GLY A 350 -19.11 -5.47 -11.22
N GLY A 351 -20.35 -5.00 -11.02
CA GLY A 351 -21.55 -5.83 -10.97
C GLY A 351 -22.17 -6.01 -12.36
N THR A 352 -22.64 -7.21 -12.68
CA THR A 352 -23.38 -7.49 -13.92
C THR A 352 -24.91 -7.47 -13.68
N THR A 353 -25.66 -6.75 -14.53
CA THR A 353 -27.10 -6.45 -14.30
C THR A 353 -28.07 -7.57 -14.67
N GLY A 354 -27.67 -8.84 -14.56
CA GLY A 354 -28.54 -9.99 -14.88
C GLY A 354 -29.65 -10.25 -13.85
N GLY A 355 -29.50 -9.74 -12.62
CA GLY A 355 -30.45 -9.89 -11.51
C GLY A 355 -30.89 -8.55 -10.94
N VAL A 356 -32.06 -8.53 -10.30
CA VAL A 356 -32.74 -7.30 -9.84
C VAL A 356 -31.95 -6.52 -8.76
N ASN A 357 -30.90 -7.10 -8.14
CA ASN A 357 -30.18 -6.50 -7.00
C ASN A 357 -28.64 -6.75 -6.94
N GLY A 358 -27.91 -6.89 -8.06
CA GLY A 358 -26.44 -7.10 -7.99
C GLY A 358 -25.70 -5.95 -7.28
N GLU A 359 -24.78 -6.23 -6.35
CA GLU A 359 -23.96 -5.25 -5.62
C GLU A 359 -22.56 -5.09 -6.27
N SER A 360 -22.12 -3.85 -6.49
CA SER A 360 -20.74 -3.52 -6.89
C SER A 360 -19.80 -3.63 -5.69
N GLY A 361 -18.57 -4.06 -5.93
CA GLY A 361 -17.53 -4.07 -4.91
C GLY A 361 -17.07 -2.66 -4.59
N TYR A 362 -16.67 -2.43 -3.35
CA TYR A 362 -16.06 -1.19 -2.90
C TYR A 362 -14.63 -1.10 -3.40
N GLY A 363 -14.14 0.11 -3.70
CA GLY A 363 -12.71 0.29 -3.92
C GLY A 363 -11.95 0.08 -2.62
N GLY A 364 -10.69 -0.35 -2.69
CA GLY A 364 -9.86 -0.69 -1.55
C GLY A 364 -9.23 0.50 -0.83
N THR A 365 -8.53 0.20 0.27
CA THR A 365 -7.87 1.16 1.14
C THR A 365 -6.49 1.56 0.61
N GLY A 366 -6.17 2.85 0.62
CA GLY A 366 -4.83 3.37 0.36
C GLY A 366 -4.23 4.05 1.58
N ILE A 367 -3.04 3.61 2.00
CA ILE A 367 -2.27 4.17 3.13
C ILE A 367 -0.87 4.57 2.65
N GLY A 368 -0.53 5.85 2.73
CA GLY A 368 0.80 6.32 2.34
C GLY A 368 1.90 5.77 3.25
N ILE A 369 1.88 6.19 4.51
CA ILE A 369 2.81 5.74 5.56
C ILE A 369 2.01 5.27 6.77
N SER A 370 2.31 4.06 7.24
CA SER A 370 1.78 3.49 8.48
C SER A 370 2.92 3.27 9.46
N ASN A 371 2.98 4.07 10.52
CA ASN A 371 3.97 3.99 11.58
C ASN A 371 3.35 3.51 12.89
N SER A 372 3.92 2.45 13.46
CA SER A 372 3.56 1.93 14.78
C SER A 372 4.70 1.91 15.80
N ASP A 373 5.88 2.39 15.42
CA ASP A 373 7.03 2.52 16.33
C ASP A 373 7.82 3.82 16.04
N LYS A 374 9.14 3.77 15.81
CA LYS A 374 9.97 4.96 15.59
C LYS A 374 10.25 5.18 14.10
N LEU A 375 9.90 6.36 13.60
CA LEU A 375 10.35 6.87 12.30
C LEU A 375 11.08 8.19 12.54
N ASN A 376 12.34 8.25 12.13
CA ASN A 376 13.19 9.42 12.22
C ASN A 376 13.62 9.80 10.80
N THR A 377 13.46 11.06 10.39
CA THR A 377 14.09 11.53 9.15
C THR A 377 15.55 11.89 9.41
N GLY A 378 15.88 12.37 10.61
CA GLY A 378 17.26 12.41 11.08
C GLY A 378 17.80 13.83 11.20
N LYS A 379 18.88 14.18 10.51
CA LYS A 379 19.45 15.53 10.51
C LYS A 379 19.49 16.11 9.11
N GLY A 380 18.64 17.06 8.82
CA GLY A 380 18.78 17.90 7.63
C GLY A 380 17.54 18.74 7.46
N GLU A 381 17.36 19.33 6.29
CA GLU A 381 16.06 19.86 5.86
C GLU A 381 15.29 18.70 5.20
N ASP A 382 14.60 17.91 6.03
CA ASP A 382 14.01 16.64 5.62
C ASP A 382 12.57 16.78 5.10
N THR A 383 12.15 15.81 4.30
CA THR A 383 10.81 15.76 3.73
C THR A 383 10.15 14.39 3.91
N LEU A 384 9.05 14.34 4.67
CA LEU A 384 8.21 13.17 4.87
C LEU A 384 6.85 13.33 4.18
N ILE A 385 6.58 12.50 3.18
CA ILE A 385 5.34 12.55 2.38
C ILE A 385 4.59 11.23 2.46
N GLY A 386 3.38 11.26 3.01
CA GLY A 386 2.44 10.15 2.95
C GLY A 386 1.24 10.46 2.06
N THR A 387 1.02 9.66 1.02
CA THR A 387 -0.14 9.77 0.12
C THR A 387 -0.98 8.50 0.14
N GLY A 388 -2.20 8.60 0.65
CA GLY A 388 -3.22 7.56 0.57
C GLY A 388 -4.25 7.88 -0.51
N THR A 389 -4.52 6.92 -1.39
CA THR A 389 -5.60 7.00 -2.38
C THR A 389 -6.50 5.77 -2.28
N ALA A 390 -7.78 5.95 -2.01
CA ALA A 390 -8.73 4.85 -2.08
C ALA A 390 -8.94 4.41 -3.54
N GLY A 391 -9.21 3.11 -3.76
CA GLY A 391 -9.62 2.62 -5.06
C GLY A 391 -11.00 3.15 -5.48
N THR A 392 -11.44 2.87 -6.70
CA THR A 392 -12.81 3.20 -7.12
C THR A 392 -13.76 2.03 -6.87
N ASN A 393 -15.05 2.32 -6.64
CA ASN A 393 -16.06 1.27 -6.66
C ASN A 393 -16.14 0.64 -8.06
N GLY A 394 -16.63 -0.60 -8.14
CA GLY A 394 -16.90 -1.24 -9.42
C GLY A 394 -17.99 -0.51 -10.20
N GLU A 395 -17.76 -0.29 -11.49
CA GLU A 395 -18.78 0.29 -12.38
C GLU A 395 -19.89 -0.71 -12.70
N TYR A 396 -21.14 -0.22 -12.78
CA TYR A 396 -22.26 -0.98 -13.32
C TYR A 396 -22.34 -0.78 -14.83
N THR A 397 -22.19 -1.86 -15.60
CA THR A 397 -22.57 -1.86 -17.01
C THR A 397 -24.02 -2.28 -17.15
N ILE A 398 -24.92 -1.34 -17.49
CA ILE A 398 -26.30 -1.65 -17.84
C ILE A 398 -26.29 -2.26 -19.23
N ILE A 399 -26.54 -3.57 -19.36
CA ILE A 399 -26.80 -4.18 -20.66
C ILE A 399 -28.30 -4.05 -20.93
N PRO A 400 -28.73 -3.24 -21.92
CA PRO A 400 -30.14 -3.15 -22.28
C PRO A 400 -30.58 -4.48 -22.91
N ILE A 401 -31.25 -5.32 -22.14
CA ILE A 401 -31.87 -6.53 -22.67
C ILE A 401 -33.13 -6.09 -23.43
N THR A 402 -33.02 -6.05 -24.76
CA THR A 402 -34.18 -5.84 -25.62
C THR A 402 -34.82 -7.21 -25.83
N PHE A 403 -35.85 -7.54 -25.07
CA PHE A 403 -36.66 -8.70 -25.39
C PHE A 403 -37.51 -8.37 -26.62
N PRO A 404 -37.37 -9.08 -27.76
CA PRO A 404 -38.44 -9.06 -28.74
C PRO A 404 -39.65 -9.71 -28.08
N ILE A 405 -40.63 -8.89 -27.69
CA ILE A 405 -41.96 -9.39 -27.37
C ILE A 405 -42.52 -9.89 -28.71
N VAL A 406 -42.33 -11.19 -28.98
CA VAL A 406 -43.07 -11.87 -30.03
C VAL A 406 -44.48 -12.06 -29.49
N ILE A 407 -45.33 -11.06 -29.72
CA ILE A 407 -46.77 -11.24 -29.63
C ILE A 407 -47.11 -12.23 -30.75
N LYS A 408 -47.30 -13.51 -30.40
CA LYS A 408 -47.88 -14.46 -31.34
C LYS A 408 -49.31 -14.00 -31.62
N ASN A 409 -49.54 -13.56 -32.85
CA ASN A 409 -50.85 -13.24 -33.40
C ASN A 409 -51.76 -14.47 -33.36
N ASP A 410 -52.47 -14.69 -32.26
CA ASP A 410 -53.73 -15.42 -32.28
C ASP A 410 -54.85 -14.42 -32.01
N THR A 411 -55.46 -13.97 -33.11
CA THR A 411 -56.77 -13.28 -33.22
C THR A 411 -57.00 -12.05 -32.34
N ILE A 412 -56.90 -10.86 -32.97
CA ILE A 412 -57.51 -9.62 -32.48
C ILE A 412 -58.98 -9.61 -32.95
N PRO A 413 -59.99 -9.65 -32.06
CA PRO A 413 -61.36 -9.31 -32.44
C PRO A 413 -61.47 -7.78 -32.58
N THR A 414 -62.14 -7.38 -33.65
CA THR A 414 -62.51 -6.00 -33.99
C THR A 414 -63.30 -5.31 -32.87
N ALA A 415 -63.08 -3.99 -32.80
CA ALA A 415 -63.51 -3.08 -31.75
C ALA A 415 -65.01 -3.16 -31.35
N GLN A 416 -65.23 -3.34 -30.05
CA GLN A 416 -66.40 -2.81 -29.33
C GLN A 416 -65.89 -1.88 -28.22
N SER A 417 -66.50 -0.70 -28.12
CA SER A 417 -66.26 0.28 -27.07
C SER A 417 -66.61 -0.30 -25.70
N ILE A 418 -65.61 -0.48 -24.83
CA ILE A 418 -65.82 -0.89 -23.44
C ILE A 418 -65.60 0.34 -22.54
N SER A 419 -66.64 0.69 -21.80
CA SER A 419 -66.67 1.71 -20.74
C SER A 419 -65.72 1.35 -19.58
N PRO A 420 -65.12 2.31 -18.83
CA PRO A 420 -63.99 2.08 -17.91
C PRO A 420 -64.27 1.26 -16.63
N SER A 421 -65.38 0.53 -16.50
CA SER A 421 -65.82 -0.04 -15.22
C SER A 421 -65.86 -1.57 -15.15
N SER A 422 -65.26 -2.31 -16.09
CA SER A 422 -65.28 -3.79 -16.04
C SER A 422 -64.10 -4.48 -16.71
N ILE A 423 -62.88 -4.19 -16.25
CA ILE A 423 -61.77 -5.16 -16.26
C ILE A 423 -61.37 -5.40 -14.80
N SER A 424 -62.25 -6.12 -14.12
CA SER A 424 -61.93 -6.84 -12.89
C SER A 424 -61.44 -8.23 -13.29
N SER A 425 -60.38 -8.68 -12.62
CA SER A 425 -59.82 -10.04 -12.60
C SER A 425 -59.26 -10.59 -13.92
N GLN A 426 -58.04 -10.16 -14.31
CA GLN A 426 -56.92 -11.04 -14.71
C GLN A 426 -55.64 -10.30 -15.15
N ASN A 427 -55.50 -9.00 -14.87
CA ASN A 427 -54.22 -8.29 -15.01
C ASN A 427 -54.07 -7.27 -13.88
N LYS A 428 -53.75 -7.75 -12.68
CA LYS A 428 -53.69 -6.95 -11.45
C LYS A 428 -52.26 -6.80 -10.90
N ASN A 429 -51.24 -6.73 -11.77
CA ASN A 429 -49.83 -6.64 -11.35
C ASN A 429 -49.00 -5.67 -12.22
N ILE A 430 -49.61 -4.64 -12.80
CA ILE A 430 -48.85 -3.50 -13.35
C ILE A 430 -49.56 -2.22 -12.89
N GLU A 431 -49.57 -2.00 -11.58
CA GLU A 431 -49.79 -0.67 -11.01
C GLU A 431 -48.42 -0.10 -10.64
N ASP A 432 -48.17 1.09 -11.16
CA ASP A 432 -46.96 1.93 -11.09
C ASP A 432 -45.65 1.34 -11.66
N PRO A 433 -44.92 2.06 -12.53
CA PRO A 433 -43.48 1.90 -12.59
C PRO A 433 -42.99 2.35 -11.21
N THR A 434 -42.90 1.40 -10.29
CA THR A 434 -42.30 1.62 -8.99
C THR A 434 -40.91 2.14 -9.31
N ILE A 435 -40.71 3.44 -9.13
CA ILE A 435 -39.37 4.00 -9.00
C ILE A 435 -38.88 3.34 -7.72
N ILE A 436 -38.24 2.17 -7.88
CA ILE A 436 -37.50 1.52 -6.82
C ILE A 436 -36.36 2.50 -6.56
N THR A 437 -36.59 3.45 -5.67
CA THR A 437 -35.55 4.23 -5.01
C THR A 437 -34.69 3.20 -4.30
N ARG A 438 -33.61 2.81 -4.98
CA ARG A 438 -32.62 1.85 -4.52
C ARG A 438 -32.09 2.36 -3.18
N SER A 439 -32.35 1.60 -2.13
CA SER A 439 -31.72 1.79 -0.82
C SER A 439 -30.22 1.53 -0.99
N SER A 440 -29.44 2.59 -1.23
CA SER A 440 -28.00 2.57 -1.11
C SER A 440 -27.65 2.20 0.34
N LYS A 441 -27.07 1.03 0.53
CA LYS A 441 -26.57 0.55 1.81
C LYS A 441 -25.64 1.61 2.41
N SER A 442 -26.02 2.11 3.58
CA SER A 442 -25.31 3.11 4.37
C SER A 442 -24.17 2.46 5.17
N SER A 443 -23.27 1.73 4.50
CA SER A 443 -22.00 1.31 5.11
C SER A 443 -20.96 2.39 4.85
N ILE A 444 -20.26 2.83 5.90
CA ILE A 444 -19.12 3.74 5.81
C ILE A 444 -18.09 3.04 4.92
N GLY A 445 -17.76 3.66 3.79
CA GLY A 445 -16.81 3.13 2.80
C GLY A 445 -15.39 3.11 3.34
N THR A 446 -14.46 2.64 2.51
CA THR A 446 -13.04 2.49 2.86
C THR A 446 -12.42 3.73 3.48
N THR A 447 -11.48 3.50 4.40
CA THR A 447 -10.66 4.55 5.00
C THR A 447 -9.39 4.72 4.19
N THR A 448 -8.99 5.95 3.89
CA THR A 448 -7.69 6.24 3.27
C THR A 448 -6.91 7.23 4.10
N ILE A 449 -5.61 7.03 4.21
CA ILE A 449 -4.74 7.76 5.13
C ILE A 449 -3.45 8.18 4.42
N GLY A 450 -3.07 9.44 4.52
CA GLY A 450 -1.76 9.91 4.06
C GLY A 450 -0.66 9.37 4.98
N ILE A 451 -0.65 9.84 6.23
CA ILE A 451 0.27 9.39 7.28
C ILE A 451 -0.56 8.90 8.47
N GLN A 452 -0.30 7.68 8.93
CA GLN A 452 -0.86 7.10 10.14
C GLN A 452 0.25 6.91 11.17
N ASN A 453 0.12 7.56 12.32
CA ASN A 453 1.01 7.42 13.46
C ASN A 453 0.18 7.00 14.68
N ILE A 454 0.26 5.72 15.06
CA ILE A 454 -0.64 5.17 16.09
C ILE A 454 -0.10 5.40 17.51
N LYS A 455 -0.90 5.01 18.51
CA LYS A 455 -0.56 5.18 19.92
C LYS A 455 0.81 4.57 20.26
N LYS A 456 1.64 5.37 20.93
CA LYS A 456 3.06 5.11 21.31
C LYS A 456 4.07 5.20 20.17
N ALA A 457 3.64 5.34 18.93
CA ALA A 457 4.53 5.57 17.80
C ALA A 457 5.05 7.02 17.82
N ILE A 458 6.24 7.21 17.29
CA ILE A 458 6.96 8.49 17.26
C ILE A 458 7.43 8.75 15.83
N ILE A 459 7.14 9.95 15.34
CA ILE A 459 7.78 10.53 14.16
C ILE A 459 8.62 11.71 14.63
N THR A 460 9.91 11.75 14.27
CA THR A 460 10.82 12.87 14.53
C THR A 460 11.47 13.35 13.24
N THR A 461 11.70 14.65 13.08
CA THR A 461 12.40 15.16 11.89
C THR A 461 13.76 15.81 12.12
N GLY A 462 14.06 16.39 13.29
CA GLY A 462 15.44 16.75 13.62
C GLY A 462 15.60 18.16 14.18
N GLU A 463 16.67 18.87 13.80
CA GLU A 463 16.98 20.22 14.28
C GLU A 463 16.98 21.29 13.16
N ASN A 464 16.48 21.00 11.94
CA ASN A 464 16.41 21.98 10.84
C ASN A 464 15.01 22.08 10.23
N LYS A 465 14.89 22.85 9.13
CA LYS A 465 13.59 23.13 8.50
C LYS A 465 13.02 21.90 7.81
N ASP A 466 12.10 21.23 8.47
CA ASP A 466 11.54 19.99 7.99
C ASP A 466 10.14 20.16 7.40
N THR A 467 9.75 19.22 6.54
CA THR A 467 8.42 19.19 5.93
C THR A 467 7.75 17.84 6.13
N ILE A 468 6.61 17.84 6.82
CA ILE A 468 5.69 16.69 6.92
C ILE A 468 4.42 16.97 6.13
N LYS A 469 4.11 16.11 5.16
CA LYS A 469 2.90 16.21 4.34
C LYS A 469 2.13 14.91 4.30
N GLY A 470 0.95 14.89 4.92
CA GLY A 470 -0.03 13.82 4.79
C GLY A 470 -1.17 14.22 3.86
N SER A 471 -1.41 13.42 2.81
CA SER A 471 -2.49 13.63 1.85
C SER A 471 -3.33 12.36 1.69
N ALA A 472 -4.65 12.48 1.83
CA ALA A 472 -5.58 11.39 1.60
C ALA A 472 -6.66 11.77 0.59
N LYS A 473 -6.95 10.87 -0.35
CA LYS A 473 -7.96 11.08 -1.39
C LYS A 473 -8.84 9.87 -1.56
N SER A 474 -10.15 10.07 -1.44
CA SER A 474 -11.15 9.08 -1.84
C SER A 474 -12.13 9.71 -2.83
N LEU A 475 -12.43 8.97 -3.90
CA LEU A 475 -13.46 9.34 -4.87
C LEU A 475 -14.78 8.59 -4.64
N GLN A 476 -14.86 7.76 -3.59
CA GLN A 476 -16.04 6.99 -3.26
C GLN A 476 -16.94 7.74 -2.27
N ALA A 477 -18.26 7.61 -2.46
CA ALA A 477 -19.25 8.12 -1.51
C ALA A 477 -19.08 7.48 -0.12
N ASN A 478 -19.41 8.23 0.93
CA ASN A 478 -19.43 7.75 2.32
C ASN A 478 -18.09 7.23 2.88
N THR A 479 -16.95 7.66 2.33
CA THR A 479 -15.61 7.22 2.79
C THR A 479 -15.00 8.14 3.84
N LEU A 480 -14.02 7.61 4.58
CA LEU A 480 -13.21 8.36 5.52
C LEU A 480 -11.84 8.68 4.88
N ALA A 481 -11.41 9.94 4.95
CA ALA A 481 -10.06 10.34 4.55
C ALA A 481 -9.37 11.16 5.64
N TYR A 482 -8.15 10.76 5.99
CA TYR A 482 -7.30 11.45 6.95
C TYR A 482 -5.98 11.84 6.28
N GLY A 483 -5.69 13.13 6.16
CA GLY A 483 -4.38 13.56 5.68
C GLY A 483 -3.28 13.05 6.60
N ILE A 484 -3.38 13.41 7.87
CA ILE A 484 -2.56 12.88 8.97
C ILE A 484 -3.50 12.33 10.05
N PHE A 485 -3.33 11.06 10.40
CA PHE A 485 -3.93 10.42 11.57
C PHE A 485 -2.85 10.24 12.65
N ASN A 486 -2.96 10.92 13.78
CA ASN A 486 -1.95 10.88 14.85
C ASN A 486 -2.57 10.61 16.22
N ASP A 487 -2.30 9.41 16.75
CA ASP A 487 -2.55 9.01 18.14
C ASP A 487 -1.24 8.86 18.95
N GLY A 488 -0.08 9.03 18.29
CA GLY A 488 1.25 8.99 18.87
C GLY A 488 1.84 10.39 19.10
N ILE A 489 3.14 10.52 18.85
CA ILE A 489 3.87 11.79 18.88
C ILE A 489 4.43 12.07 17.49
N ILE A 490 4.23 13.29 17.00
CA ILE A 490 5.00 13.87 15.90
C ILE A 490 5.77 15.04 16.49
N ASP A 491 7.08 15.08 16.31
CA ASP A 491 7.97 16.10 16.83
C ASP A 491 8.87 16.60 15.70
N THR A 492 8.62 17.82 15.20
CA THR A 492 9.43 18.36 14.09
C THR A 492 10.73 19.00 14.56
N GLY A 493 10.83 19.32 15.85
CA GLY A 493 12.10 19.66 16.47
C GLY A 493 12.37 21.16 16.60
N ASN A 494 13.36 21.71 15.91
CA ASN A 494 13.65 23.15 15.93
C ASN A 494 13.80 23.64 14.49
N ASP A 495 13.84 24.97 14.33
CA ASP A 495 13.82 25.74 13.09
C ASP A 495 12.40 25.97 12.52
N HIS A 496 12.25 26.14 11.21
CA HIS A 496 11.03 26.65 10.60
C HIS A 496 10.31 25.51 9.88
N ASP A 497 9.53 24.73 10.63
CA ASP A 497 8.96 23.49 10.13
C ASP A 497 7.62 23.69 9.45
N ILE A 498 7.29 22.77 8.54
CA ILE A 498 6.03 22.77 7.81
C ILE A 498 5.32 21.44 8.01
N LEU A 499 4.19 21.47 8.70
CA LEU A 499 3.29 20.32 8.82
C LEU A 499 1.97 20.59 8.10
N THR A 500 1.67 19.77 7.09
CA THR A 500 0.46 19.90 6.28
C THR A 500 -0.34 18.61 6.20
N GLY A 501 -1.58 18.66 6.71
CA GLY A 501 -2.58 17.61 6.55
C GLY A 501 -3.65 17.99 5.53
N GLN A 502 -3.87 17.15 4.52
CA GLN A 502 -4.88 17.35 3.47
C GLN A 502 -5.75 16.12 3.27
N ALA A 503 -7.07 16.28 3.26
CA ALA A 503 -7.99 15.19 2.93
C ALA A 503 -9.03 15.62 1.92
N THR A 504 -9.36 14.74 0.96
CA THR A 504 -10.44 14.95 -0.01
C THR A 504 -11.34 13.72 -0.09
N THR A 505 -12.64 13.93 0.02
CA THR A 505 -13.68 12.91 -0.23
C THR A 505 -14.79 13.46 -1.14
N THR A 506 -15.75 12.61 -1.52
CA THR A 506 -16.98 12.98 -2.23
C THR A 506 -18.18 13.02 -1.29
N ILE A 507 -19.37 13.38 -1.81
CA ILE A 507 -20.62 13.53 -1.04
C ILE A 507 -20.85 12.33 -0.09
N GLY A 508 -21.22 12.65 1.15
CA GLY A 508 -21.50 11.69 2.22
C GLY A 508 -20.27 11.17 2.96
N GLY A 509 -19.06 11.41 2.45
CA GLY A 509 -17.81 11.08 3.13
C GLY A 509 -17.43 12.07 4.24
N ILE A 510 -16.40 11.70 5.02
CA ILE A 510 -15.80 12.52 6.06
C ILE A 510 -14.32 12.74 5.72
N ALA A 511 -13.86 13.99 5.78
CA ALA A 511 -12.49 14.36 5.46
C ALA A 511 -11.91 15.23 6.58
N TYR A 512 -10.79 14.81 7.17
CA TYR A 512 -10.01 15.62 8.09
C TYR A 512 -8.59 15.76 7.57
N GLY A 513 -8.08 17.00 7.53
CA GLY A 513 -6.68 17.24 7.22
C GLY A 513 -5.79 16.60 8.28
N ILE A 514 -6.13 16.81 9.56
CA ILE A 514 -5.43 16.22 10.71
C ILE A 514 -6.46 15.65 11.69
N TYR A 515 -6.27 14.42 12.18
CA TYR A 515 -7.18 13.78 13.12
C TYR A 515 -6.41 12.92 14.13
N GLY A 516 -6.89 12.83 15.37
CA GLY A 516 -6.44 11.84 16.35
C GLY A 516 -6.43 12.38 17.76
N GLN A 517 -5.77 11.67 18.67
CA GLN A 517 -5.65 11.99 20.10
C GLN A 517 -4.20 12.16 20.56
N GLY A 518 -3.26 12.18 19.61
CA GLY A 518 -1.83 12.31 19.86
C GLY A 518 -1.38 13.73 20.14
N ILE A 519 -0.07 13.92 20.12
CA ILE A 519 0.60 15.21 20.29
C ILE A 519 1.39 15.52 19.02
N ILE A 520 1.31 16.76 18.56
CA ILE A 520 2.17 17.33 17.52
C ILE A 520 2.97 18.46 18.16
N LYS A 521 4.29 18.41 18.05
CA LYS A 521 5.23 19.42 18.54
C LYS A 521 6.02 19.99 17.39
N THR A 522 6.20 21.30 17.36
CA THR A 522 7.04 21.95 16.35
C THR A 522 8.27 22.64 16.91
N GLY A 523 8.23 23.01 18.19
CA GLY A 523 9.41 23.35 18.99
C GLY A 523 9.85 24.80 18.81
N ASN A 524 11.14 25.08 18.58
CA ASN A 524 11.57 26.48 18.45
C ASN A 524 11.71 26.88 16.99
N GLY A 525 11.06 27.97 16.60
CA GLY A 525 11.25 28.67 15.34
C GLY A 525 9.94 29.28 14.86
N ASN A 526 9.78 29.46 13.56
CA ASN A 526 8.53 30.04 13.01
C ASN A 526 7.84 28.94 12.23
N ASP A 527 7.09 28.12 12.94
CA ASP A 527 6.53 26.90 12.42
C ASP A 527 5.21 27.14 11.71
N ARG A 528 4.86 26.22 10.83
CA ARG A 528 3.65 26.29 10.04
C ARG A 528 2.88 25.00 10.06
N VAL A 529 1.76 25.02 10.75
CA VAL A 529 0.79 23.92 10.76
C VAL A 529 -0.44 24.29 9.93
N SER A 530 -0.82 23.43 8.97
CA SER A 530 -2.00 23.64 8.13
C SER A 530 -2.81 22.37 7.93
N ALA A 531 -4.09 22.40 8.34
CA ALA A 531 -5.06 21.34 8.10
C ALA A 531 -6.13 21.79 7.11
N THR A 532 -6.28 21.06 6.01
CA THR A 532 -7.33 21.32 5.01
C THR A 532 -8.12 20.07 4.70
N SER A 533 -9.42 20.23 4.46
CA SER A 533 -10.26 19.15 3.96
C SER A 533 -11.24 19.65 2.90
N LYS A 534 -11.55 18.77 1.94
CA LYS A 534 -12.51 19.02 0.87
C LYS A 534 -13.51 17.88 0.79
N ILE A 535 -14.78 18.21 0.67
CA ILE A 535 -15.85 17.25 0.36
C ILE A 535 -16.54 17.77 -0.89
N ASP A 536 -16.57 16.95 -1.94
CA ASP A 536 -17.12 17.32 -3.25
C ASP A 536 -16.56 18.64 -3.80
N LYS A 537 -15.22 18.77 -3.75
CA LYS A 537 -14.46 19.97 -4.15
C LYS A 537 -14.74 21.24 -3.31
N VAL A 538 -15.66 21.20 -2.35
CA VAL A 538 -15.93 22.29 -1.41
C VAL A 538 -15.02 22.16 -0.20
N GLN A 539 -14.28 23.22 0.11
CA GLN A 539 -13.45 23.27 1.32
C GLN A 539 -14.34 23.29 2.56
N GLN A 540 -14.04 22.40 3.51
CA GLN A 540 -14.79 22.30 4.75
C GLN A 540 -14.28 23.30 5.78
N LYS A 541 -15.18 23.74 6.66
CA LYS A 541 -14.83 24.61 7.78
C LYS A 541 -14.15 23.87 8.94
N VAL A 542 -14.50 22.60 9.13
CA VAL A 542 -13.92 21.72 10.16
C VAL A 542 -12.91 20.80 9.46
N THR A 543 -11.64 21.01 9.76
CA THR A 543 -10.51 20.31 9.12
C THR A 543 -9.69 19.48 10.11
N ILE A 544 -9.97 19.62 11.41
CA ILE A 544 -9.27 18.95 12.51
C ILE A 544 -10.28 18.16 13.37
N GLY A 545 -9.87 17.01 13.92
CA GLY A 545 -10.73 16.23 14.83
C GLY A 545 -9.97 15.32 15.80
N GLY A 546 -10.73 14.63 16.65
CA GLY A 546 -10.23 13.62 17.59
C GLY A 546 -9.74 14.16 18.94
N GLY A 547 -9.59 15.48 19.11
CA GLY A 547 -9.04 16.05 20.35
C GLY A 547 -7.51 16.10 20.40
N ILE A 548 -6.86 16.08 19.24
CA ILE A 548 -5.41 16.17 19.09
C ILE A 548 -4.85 17.43 19.78
N ARG A 549 -3.64 17.31 20.32
CA ARG A 549 -2.92 18.40 20.97
C ARG A 549 -1.77 18.89 20.10
N PHE A 550 -1.64 20.22 19.98
CA PHE A 550 -0.54 20.89 19.32
C PHE A 550 0.24 21.72 20.35
N GLU A 551 1.56 21.62 20.31
CA GLU A 551 2.52 22.41 21.08
C GLU A 551 3.45 23.09 20.08
N LEU A 552 3.17 24.35 19.72
CA LEU A 552 3.93 25.04 18.68
C LEU A 552 5.31 25.45 19.19
N GLY A 553 5.38 25.98 20.40
CA GLY A 553 6.64 26.10 21.14
C GLY A 553 7.11 27.55 21.24
N ALA A 554 8.21 27.94 20.59
CA ALA A 554 8.68 29.32 20.67
C ALA A 554 9.03 29.90 19.31
N GLY A 555 8.50 31.08 19.02
CA GLY A 555 8.80 31.92 17.87
C GLY A 555 7.52 32.55 17.34
N ASN A 556 7.41 32.79 16.04
CA ASN A 556 6.21 33.40 15.46
C ASN A 556 5.48 32.37 14.62
N ASP A 557 4.73 31.50 15.28
CA ASP A 557 4.13 30.34 14.68
C ASP A 557 2.84 30.68 13.94
N TYR A 558 2.55 29.88 12.93
CA TYR A 558 1.33 30.00 12.13
C TYR A 558 0.55 28.70 12.16
N PHE A 559 -0.65 28.77 12.75
CA PHE A 559 -1.58 27.65 12.80
C PHE A 559 -2.80 27.95 11.93
N LYS A 560 -3.10 27.06 10.97
CA LYS A 560 -4.29 27.15 10.12
C LYS A 560 -5.13 25.89 10.20
N GLY A 561 -6.37 26.05 10.65
CA GLY A 561 -7.35 24.97 10.73
C GLY A 561 -8.33 25.20 11.86
N PHE A 562 -9.41 24.41 11.87
CA PHE A 562 -10.41 24.47 12.93
C PHE A 562 -11.02 23.10 13.19
N GLY A 563 -11.32 22.80 14.45
CA GLY A 563 -11.92 21.55 14.86
C GLY A 563 -11.76 21.27 16.34
N SER A 564 -12.06 20.04 16.75
CA SER A 564 -11.88 19.58 18.13
C SER A 564 -10.39 19.32 18.40
N ALA A 565 -9.70 20.31 18.96
CA ALA A 565 -8.27 20.25 19.28
C ALA A 565 -7.90 21.20 20.42
N ILE A 566 -6.72 20.98 21.00
CA ILE A 566 -6.06 21.87 21.95
C ILE A 566 -4.78 22.39 21.27
N VAL A 567 -4.62 23.70 21.16
CA VAL A 567 -3.46 24.31 20.49
C VAL A 567 -2.79 25.29 21.44
N ASP A 568 -1.53 25.04 21.75
CA ASP A 568 -0.70 25.99 22.49
C ASP A 568 0.28 26.65 21.52
N GLY A 569 0.09 27.94 21.25
CA GLY A 569 1.04 28.74 20.46
C GLY A 569 2.37 28.91 21.18
N GLY A 570 2.37 28.87 22.51
CA GLY A 570 3.59 28.95 23.29
C GLY A 570 4.11 30.38 23.44
N LYS A 571 5.37 30.62 23.04
CA LYS A 571 6.07 31.88 23.25
C LYS A 571 6.38 32.58 21.93
N GLY A 572 5.79 33.75 21.73
CA GLY A 572 6.27 34.72 20.76
C GLY A 572 5.12 35.53 20.21
N PHE A 573 5.06 35.70 18.88
CA PHE A 573 3.91 36.34 18.22
C PHE A 573 3.25 35.35 17.29
N ASP A 574 2.31 34.59 17.84
CA ASP A 574 1.69 33.46 17.18
C ASP A 574 0.37 33.86 16.52
N THR A 575 0.10 33.26 15.37
CA THR A 575 -1.07 33.56 14.54
C THR A 575 -1.96 32.35 14.35
N LEU A 576 -3.22 32.50 14.76
CA LEU A 576 -4.29 31.56 14.48
C LEU A 576 -5.12 32.00 13.27
N ASP A 577 -5.01 31.27 12.15
CA ASP A 577 -5.81 31.49 10.94
C ASP A 577 -7.02 30.55 10.91
N VAL A 578 -8.19 31.15 11.16
CA VAL A 578 -9.51 30.53 11.08
C VAL A 578 -10.35 31.19 9.99
N ARG A 579 -9.74 31.63 8.88
CA ARG A 579 -10.40 32.29 7.74
C ARG A 579 -11.50 31.47 7.06
N ALA A 580 -11.73 30.24 7.48
CA ALA A 580 -12.93 29.48 7.12
C ALA A 580 -14.22 30.08 7.73
N PHE A 581 -14.10 30.97 8.71
CA PHE A 581 -15.20 31.61 9.43
C PHE A 581 -15.13 33.12 9.35
N LYS A 582 -16.29 33.77 9.26
CA LYS A 582 -16.45 35.16 9.70
C LYS A 582 -16.47 35.21 11.23
N ARG A 583 -16.03 36.32 11.83
CA ARG A 583 -16.03 36.44 13.30
C ARG A 583 -17.42 36.23 13.93
N SER A 584 -18.48 36.62 13.22
CA SER A 584 -19.87 36.46 13.67
C SER A 584 -20.41 35.03 13.61
N GLU A 585 -19.71 34.10 12.94
CA GLU A 585 -20.15 32.71 12.81
C GLU A 585 -19.71 31.82 13.99
N VAL A 586 -18.86 32.35 14.87
CA VAL A 586 -18.30 31.62 16.00
C VAL A 586 -18.53 32.37 17.31
N SER A 587 -18.68 31.61 18.38
CA SER A 587 -18.65 32.13 19.74
C SER A 587 -17.22 32.09 20.25
N VAL A 588 -16.76 33.19 20.85
CA VAL A 588 -15.46 33.23 21.54
C VAL A 588 -15.71 33.38 23.03
N SER A 589 -15.02 32.58 23.83
CA SER A 589 -15.09 32.61 25.29
C SER A 589 -13.72 32.33 25.92
N GLY A 590 -13.59 32.47 27.24
CA GLY A 590 -12.35 32.18 27.95
C GLY A 590 -11.25 33.24 27.79
N VAL A 591 -11.51 34.34 27.07
CA VAL A 591 -10.59 35.47 26.93
C VAL A 591 -10.51 36.24 28.24
N ILE A 592 -9.30 36.34 28.80
CA ILE A 592 -9.03 37.01 30.06
C ILE A 592 -7.97 38.07 29.80
N SER A 593 -8.37 39.35 29.81
CA SER A 593 -7.45 40.47 29.60
C SER A 593 -6.30 40.45 30.61
N GLY A 594 -5.07 40.57 30.13
CA GLY A 594 -3.86 40.58 30.95
C GLY A 594 -3.37 39.19 31.39
N ASN A 595 -4.01 38.10 30.97
CA ASN A 595 -3.51 36.75 31.20
C ASN A 595 -2.37 36.44 30.21
N SER A 596 -1.19 36.11 30.72
CA SER A 596 0.00 35.84 29.89
C SER A 596 -0.11 34.57 29.04
N LEU A 597 -1.06 33.67 29.33
CA LEU A 597 -1.30 32.47 28.53
C LEU A 597 -2.25 32.73 27.35
N ASN A 598 -2.83 33.92 27.23
CA ASN A 598 -3.78 34.28 26.18
C ASN A 598 -4.84 33.18 25.89
N PRO A 599 -5.57 32.64 26.89
CA PRO A 599 -6.52 31.56 26.65
C PRO A 599 -7.72 32.04 25.83
N ALA A 600 -8.17 31.23 24.87
CA ALA A 600 -9.41 31.44 24.14
C ALA A 600 -10.03 30.11 23.71
N ASN A 601 -11.36 30.03 23.79
CA ASN A 601 -12.15 28.94 23.21
C ASN A 601 -12.99 29.48 22.06
N ILE A 602 -12.81 28.93 20.87
CA ILE A 602 -13.58 29.27 19.67
C ILE A 602 -14.54 28.13 19.39
N THR A 603 -15.84 28.40 19.48
CA THR A 603 -16.89 27.38 19.31
C THR A 603 -17.74 27.68 18.08
N PHE A 604 -17.89 26.68 17.23
CA PHE A 604 -18.80 26.68 16.09
C PHE A 604 -19.95 25.71 16.35
N ASN A 605 -21.20 26.18 16.15
CA ASN A 605 -22.38 25.33 16.22
C ASN A 605 -22.69 24.76 14.83
N ASN A 606 -22.32 23.51 14.62
CA ASN A 606 -22.64 22.79 13.39
C ASN A 606 -23.94 22.00 13.59
N ASN A 607 -25.09 22.62 13.29
CA ASN A 607 -26.42 21.99 13.34
C ASN A 607 -26.74 21.31 14.69
N GLY A 608 -26.39 21.97 15.80
CA GLY A 608 -26.58 21.47 17.16
C GLY A 608 -25.37 20.76 17.74
N ASN A 609 -24.37 20.41 16.92
CA ASN A 609 -23.11 19.86 17.39
C ASN A 609 -22.11 20.99 17.64
N LEU A 610 -21.72 21.19 18.90
CA LEU A 610 -20.75 22.20 19.29
C LEU A 610 -19.34 21.65 19.08
N ILE A 611 -18.57 22.31 18.21
CA ILE A 611 -17.17 21.99 17.94
C ILE A 611 -16.34 23.13 18.49
N THR A 612 -15.41 22.81 19.39
CA THR A 612 -14.59 23.80 20.09
C THR A 612 -13.12 23.57 19.82
N LEU A 613 -12.44 24.65 19.43
CA LEU A 613 -10.99 24.77 19.41
C LEU A 613 -10.55 25.51 20.68
N SER A 614 -9.79 24.84 21.54
CA SER A 614 -9.21 25.45 22.75
C SER A 614 -7.78 25.90 22.45
N THR A 615 -7.48 27.15 22.79
CA THR A 615 -6.20 27.78 22.43
C THR A 615 -5.56 28.53 23.59
N THR A 616 -4.23 28.57 23.61
CA THR A 616 -3.38 29.42 24.46
C THR A 616 -2.24 29.98 23.62
N GLY A 617 -1.63 31.08 24.06
CA GLY A 617 -0.41 31.64 23.47
C GLY A 617 -0.59 32.18 22.05
N PHE A 618 -1.74 32.78 21.71
CA PHE A 618 -1.93 33.44 20.42
C PHE A 618 -2.17 34.94 20.57
N GLU A 619 -1.39 35.74 19.84
CA GLU A 619 -1.48 37.19 19.82
C GLU A 619 -2.42 37.69 18.72
N ASN A 620 -2.52 36.95 17.61
CA ASN A 620 -3.26 37.35 16.43
C ASN A 620 -4.23 36.26 15.93
N PHE A 621 -5.43 36.69 15.57
CA PHE A 621 -6.53 35.83 15.12
C PHE A 621 -7.05 36.35 13.78
N ILE A 622 -7.02 35.51 12.75
CA ILE A 622 -7.45 35.89 11.41
C ILE A 622 -8.74 35.18 11.02
N PHE A 623 -9.76 35.97 10.70
CA PHE A 623 -11.06 35.54 10.21
C PHE A 623 -11.23 35.93 8.74
N ALA A 624 -12.28 35.44 8.09
CA ALA A 624 -12.57 35.70 6.69
C ALA A 624 -12.80 37.19 6.38
N ASP A 625 -13.31 37.94 7.36
CA ASP A 625 -13.74 39.33 7.24
C ASP A 625 -12.87 40.33 8.01
N SER A 626 -11.95 39.85 8.86
CA SER A 626 -11.23 40.72 9.81
C SER A 626 -10.03 40.00 10.47
N SER A 627 -9.17 40.78 11.14
CA SER A 627 -8.08 40.29 12.00
C SER A 627 -8.19 40.97 13.36
N PHE A 628 -7.95 40.23 14.44
CA PHE A 628 -8.02 40.72 15.80
C PHE A 628 -6.74 40.39 16.56
N SER A 629 -6.25 41.32 17.36
CA SER A 629 -5.34 40.97 18.45
C SER A 629 -6.11 40.24 19.56
N TYR A 630 -5.43 39.46 20.40
CA TYR A 630 -6.03 38.80 21.57
C TYR A 630 -6.88 39.78 22.43
N THR A 631 -6.34 40.97 22.69
CA THR A 631 -7.00 42.02 23.49
C THR A 631 -8.27 42.60 22.85
N SER A 632 -8.48 42.40 21.56
CA SER A 632 -9.63 42.89 20.80
C SER A 632 -10.59 41.78 20.36
N LEU A 633 -10.36 40.54 20.80
CA LEU A 633 -11.07 39.36 20.29
C LEU A 633 -12.52 39.26 20.79
N THR A 634 -12.86 39.85 21.94
CA THR A 634 -14.20 39.80 22.57
C THR A 634 -15.10 40.96 22.18
#